data_AF-A0A183EIF6-F1
#
_entry.id   AF-A0A183EIF6-F1
#
_cell.length_a   1.000
_cell.length_b   1.000
_cell.length_c   1.000
_cell.angle_alpha   90.00
_cell.angle_beta   90.00
_cell.angle_gamma   90.00
#
_symmetry.space_group_name_H-M   'P 1'
#
loop_
_entity.id
_entity.type
_entity.pdbx_description
1 polymer ?
#
loop_
_entity_poly.entity_id
_entity_poly.type
_entity_poly.pdbx_seq_one_letter_code
_entity_poly.pdbx_strand_id
1 'polypeptide(L)' 'MLALFETLSYKGWNVIRDILWMRQGPWAVVFIHIYVFIGCMIGLTLFVGVVIANYTENRVSSLSFYSSSLISVFLLQQ' A
#
# COMPACT_ATOMS: atom_id res chain seq x y z
N MET A 1 15.16 -1.41 -13.09
CA MET A 1 14.35 -1.32 -11.85
C MET A 1 13.69 0.05 -11.69
N LEU A 2 14.43 1.18 -11.75
CA LEU A 2 13.89 2.53 -11.58
C LEU A 2 12.72 2.89 -12.52
N ALA A 3 12.83 2.57 -13.82
CA ALA A 3 11.74 2.79 -14.78
C ALA A 3 10.43 2.02 -14.44
N LEU A 4 10.54 0.86 -13.79
CA LEU A 4 9.38 0.11 -13.30
C LEU A 4 8.76 0.75 -12.05
N PHE A 5 9.56 1.50 -11.28
CA PHE A 5 9.11 2.24 -10.11
C PHE A 5 8.43 3.56 -10.49
N GLU A 6 8.95 4.27 -11.50
CA GLU A 6 8.31 5.48 -12.06
C GLU A 6 6.95 5.17 -12.69
N THR A 7 6.87 4.07 -13.44
CA THR A 7 5.60 3.58 -14.03
C THR A 7 4.57 3.20 -12.96
N LEU A 8 4.98 2.62 -11.83
CA LEU A 8 4.10 2.35 -10.68
C LEU A 8 3.59 3.63 -10.00
N SER A 9 4.37 4.71 -9.99
CA SER A 9 3.95 6.01 -9.45
C SER A 9 3.06 6.81 -10.40
N TYR A 10 2.71 6.25 -11.57
CA TYR A 10 2.03 6.94 -12.70
C TYR A 10 2.76 8.18 -13.24
N LYS A 11 3.97 8.49 -12.76
CA LYS A 11 4.79 9.59 -13.29
C LYS A 11 5.67 9.05 -14.41
N GLY A 12 5.44 9.53 -15.64
CA GLY A 12 6.21 9.11 -16.82
C GLY A 12 5.70 7.84 -17.51
N TRP A 13 4.59 7.25 -17.04
CA TRP A 13 3.93 6.09 -17.68
C TRP A 13 3.70 6.26 -19.18
N ASN A 14 3.15 7.42 -19.57
CA ASN A 14 2.79 7.71 -20.96
C ASN A 14 4.02 7.72 -21.88
N VAL A 15 5.15 8.26 -21.40
CA VAL A 15 6.41 8.36 -22.13
C VAL A 15 7.08 6.99 -22.28
N ILE A 16 7.06 6.17 -21.23
CA ILE A 16 7.60 4.80 -21.30
C ILE A 16 6.78 3.96 -22.26
N ARG A 17 5.43 4.06 -22.22
CA ARG A 17 4.55 3.34 -23.14
C ARG A 17 4.83 3.72 -24.60
N ASP A 18 4.98 5.00 -24.90
CA ASP A 18 5.20 5.47 -26.27
C ASP A 18 6.58 5.04 -26.80
N ILE A 19 7.64 5.10 -25.98
CA ILE A 19 8.97 4.58 -26.35
C ILE A 19 8.92 3.06 -26.56
N LEU A 20 8.20 2.34 -25.70
CA LEU A 20 8.10 0.88 -25.77
C LEU A 20 7.33 0.43 -27.02
N TRP A 21 6.24 1.14 -27.37
CA TRP A 21 5.51 0.93 -28.61
C TRP A 21 6.41 1.11 -29.83
N MET A 22 7.24 2.16 -29.83
CA MET A 22 8.10 2.51 -30.96
C MET A 22 9.29 1.55 -31.14
N ARG A 23 9.74 0.87 -30.09
CA ARG A 23 10.95 0.03 -30.13
C ARG A 23 10.72 -1.48 -30.05
N GLN A 24 9.66 -1.93 -29.39
CA GLN A 24 9.41 -3.35 -29.12
C GLN A 24 8.04 -3.83 -29.63
N GLY A 25 7.22 -2.92 -30.15
CA GLY A 25 5.91 -3.23 -30.72
C GLY A 25 4.79 -3.41 -29.68
N PRO A 26 3.57 -3.75 -30.14
CA PRO A 26 2.36 -3.71 -29.33
C PRO A 26 2.33 -4.75 -28.19
N TRP A 27 3.01 -5.89 -28.37
CA TRP A 27 3.06 -6.97 -27.37
C TRP A 27 3.73 -6.56 -26.06
N ALA A 28 4.78 -5.73 -26.14
CA ALA A 28 5.47 -5.20 -24.98
C ALA A 28 4.58 -4.24 -24.16
N VAL A 29 3.64 -3.55 -24.82
CA VAL A 29 2.69 -2.66 -24.16
C VAL A 29 1.66 -3.42 -23.33
N VAL A 30 1.26 -4.61 -23.76
CA VAL A 30 0.35 -5.46 -22.96
C VAL A 30 1.05 -5.94 -21.68
N PHE A 31 2.31 -6.35 -21.78
CA PHE A 31 3.10 -6.80 -20.63
C PHE A 31 3.22 -5.71 -19.56
N ILE A 32 3.50 -4.46 -19.96
CA ILE A 32 3.65 -3.36 -19.00
C ILE A 32 2.31 -2.98 -18.35
N HIS A 33 1.18 -3.08 -19.07
CA HIS A 33 -0.15 -2.86 -18.49
C HIS A 33 -0.49 -3.88 -17.40
N ILE A 34 -0.19 -5.17 -17.62
CA ILE A 34 -0.40 -6.22 -16.61
C ILE A 34 0.45 -5.95 -15.37
N TYR A 35 1.70 -5.52 -15.57
CA TYR A 35 2.61 -5.18 -14.48
C TYR A 35 2.07 -4.04 -13.60
N VAL A 36 1.58 -2.95 -14.20
CA VAL A 36 0.98 -1.84 -13.45
C VAL A 36 -0.35 -2.22 -12.82
N PHE A 37 -1.17 -3.04 -13.47
CA PHE A 37 -2.44 -3.50 -12.91
C PHE A 37 -2.22 -4.29 -11.62
N ILE A 38 -1.33 -5.30 -11.63
CA ILE A 38 -1.03 -6.10 -10.44
C ILE A 38 -0.32 -5.25 -9.37
N GLY A 39 0.67 -4.43 -9.77
CA GLY A 39 1.44 -3.63 -8.82
C GLY A 39 0.63 -2.52 -8.13
N CYS A 40 -0.28 -1.84 -8.84
CA CYS A 40 -1.15 -0.84 -8.22
C CYS A 40 -2.36 -1.46 -7.51
N MET A 41 -3.09 -2.40 -8.11
CA MET A 41 -4.33 -2.89 -7.52
C MET A 41 -4.07 -3.85 -6.36
N ILE A 42 -3.05 -4.70 -6.45
CA ILE A 42 -2.73 -5.69 -5.41
C ILE A 42 -1.63 -5.16 -4.50
N GLY A 43 -0.54 -4.63 -5.07
CA GLY A 43 0.62 -4.16 -4.30
C GLY A 43 0.30 -3.00 -3.34
N LEU A 44 -0.34 -1.93 -3.83
CA LEU A 44 -0.70 -0.78 -2.98
C LEU A 44 -1.77 -1.14 -1.96
N THR A 45 -2.78 -1.94 -2.34
CA THR A 45 -3.84 -2.39 -1.43
C THR A 45 -3.30 -3.23 -0.29
N LEU A 46 -2.34 -4.13 -0.55
CA LEU A 46 -1.69 -4.91 0.50
C LEU A 46 -0.84 -4.04 1.42
N PHE A 47 -0.07 -3.09 0.88
CA PHE A 47 0.75 -2.19 1.69
C PHE A 47 -0.12 -1.32 2.62
N VAL A 48 -1.17 -0.71 2.07
CA VAL A 48 -2.14 0.08 2.84
C VAL A 48 -2.88 -0.81 3.84
N GLY A 49 -3.26 -2.03 3.46
CA GLY A 49 -3.93 -2.99 4.35
C GLY A 49 -3.09 -3.34 5.58
N VAL A 50 -1.81 -3.65 5.39
CA VAL A 50 -0.88 -3.95 6.51
C VAL A 50 -0.68 -2.72 7.40
N VAL A 51 -0.52 -1.55 6.81
CA VAL A 51 -0.36 -0.29 7.55
C VAL A 51 -1.62 0.01 8.39
N ILE A 52 -2.82 -0.11 7.81
CA ILE A 52 -4.10 0.11 8.52
C ILE A 52 -4.32 -0.93 9.62
N ALA A 53 -4.01 -2.20 9.35
CA ALA A 53 -4.11 -3.26 10.36
C ALA A 53 -3.18 -2.96 11.55
N ASN A 54 -1.94 -2.56 11.27
CA ASN A 54 -0.97 -2.20 12.29
C ASN A 54 -1.39 -0.95 13.10
N TYR A 55 -1.94 0.08 12.44
CA TYR A 55 -2.49 1.24 13.15
C TYR A 55 -3.71 0.90 14.01
N THR A 56 -4.58 0.01 13.53
CA THR A 56 -5.77 -0.45 14.25
C THR A 56 -5.38 -1.23 15.49
N GLU A 57 -4.44 -2.17 15.37
CA GLU A 57 -3.94 -2.97 16.49
C GLU A 57 -3.29 -2.12 17.58
N ASN A 58 -2.46 -1.13 17.20
CA ASN A 58 -1.84 -0.20 18.16
C ASN A 58 -2.87 0.71 18.85
N ARG A 59 -3.95 1.12 18.16
CA ARG A 59 -5.03 1.93 18.76
C ARG A 59 -5.96 1.12 19.66
N VAL A 60 -6.29 -0.13 19.31
CA VAL A 60 -7.10 -1.01 20.14
C VAL A 60 -6.32 -1.44 21.39
N SER A 61 -5.03 -1.77 21.24
CA SER A 61 -4.17 -2.13 22.37
C SER A 61 -4.00 -0.98 23.35
N SER A 62 -3.83 0.25 22.86
CA SER A 62 -3.78 1.44 23.74
C SER A 62 -5.12 1.71 24.41
N LEU A 63 -6.25 1.64 23.70
CA LEU A 63 -7.59 1.83 24.29
C LEU A 63 -7.92 0.79 25.37
N SER A 64 -7.64 -0.49 25.12
CA SER A 64 -7.82 -1.56 26.12
C SER A 64 -6.91 -1.33 27.34
N PHE A 65 -5.67 -0.89 27.13
CA PHE A 65 -4.75 -0.59 28.24
C PHE A 65 -5.23 0.59 29.12
N TYR A 66 -5.77 1.66 28.52
CA TYR A 66 -6.35 2.78 29.28
C TYR A 66 -7.62 2.37 30.06
N SER A 67 -8.47 1.53 29.48
CA SER A 67 -9.68 1.03 30.16
C SER A 67 -9.32 0.11 31.35
N SER A 68 -8.36 -0.80 31.18
CA SER A 68 -7.88 -1.65 32.27
C SER A 68 -7.22 -0.85 33.40
N SER A 69 -6.46 0.20 33.07
CA SER A 69 -5.81 1.05 34.06
C SER A 69 -6.83 1.87 34.88
N LEU A 70 -7.87 2.43 34.25
CA LEU A 70 -8.95 3.16 34.95
C LEU A 70 -9.77 2.26 35.90
N ILE A 71 -10.07 1.02 35.49
CA ILE A 71 -10.77 0.04 36.34
C ILE A 71 -9.92 -0.36 37.55
N SER A 72 -8.61 -0.52 37.35
CA SER A 72 -7.68 -0.86 38.43
C SER A 72 -7.57 0.27 39.47
N VAL A 73 -7.59 1.53 39.03
CA VAL A 73 -7.59 2.71 39.92
C VAL A 73 -8.91 2.84 40.68
N PHE A 74 -10.06 2.56 40.04
CA PHE A 74 -11.36 2.60 40.71
C PHE A 74 -11.53 1.50 41.77
N LEU A 75 -11.01 0.29 41.51
CA LEU A 75 -11.09 -0.83 42.46
C LEU A 75 -10.14 -0.70 43.67
N LEU A 76 -9.06 0.09 43.57
CA LEU A 76 -8.15 0.38 44.69
C LEU A 76 -8.64 1.52 45.61
N GLN A 77 -9.72 2.24 45.24
CA GLN A 77 -10.33 3.32 46.03
C GLN A 77 -11.61 2.91 46.78
N GLN A 78 -12.03 1.65 46.75
CA GLN A 78 -13.07 1.08 47.62
C GLN A 78 -12.46 0.13 48.64
#